data_AF-A0A6L7TU44-F1
#
_entry.id   AF-A0A6L7TU44-F1
#
_cell.length_a   1.000
_cell.length_b   1.000
_cell.length_c   1.000
_cell.angle_alpha   90.00
_cell.angle_beta   90.00
_cell.angle_gamma   90.00
#
_symmetry.space_group_name_H-M   'P 1'
#
loop_
_entity.id
_entity.type
_entity.pdbx_description
1 polymer ?
#
loop_
_entity_poly.entity_id
_entity_poly.type
_entity_poly.pdbx_seq_one_letter_code
_entity_poly.pdbx_strand_id
1 'polypeptide(L)'
;MTAGSGSNPTQTRLRLLREARRILSVNALIVPSLPFAGQRVHCYHYHRWAQVRREGVPVLLGDDLVEARFIRRVNRFLAMVELEGCEEGVHVANSGRLRELFLPGAPLWLKPAARPGRKTSYDLALVEAAGILVSADARLPNALVAEAADAGALDGIGAPSAIVRESTFGESRFDLMLEHENGRQYVEVKSVTLVENGVGLFPDSPTLRGAKHLNTLTQAIQAGHRAAVVFVVQRADATSFAANEPADPALAEALSRAIAAGVEAYAYNCRVTPSEVRLDRRLPIIPFESIPG
;
A
#
# COMPACT_ATOMS: atom_id res chain seq x y z
N MET A 1 26.17 -3.44 62.89
CA MET A 1 26.75 -2.41 62.01
C MET A 1 26.91 -3.01 60.63
N THR A 2 25.96 -2.73 59.75
CA THR A 2 25.83 -3.28 58.40
C THR A 2 26.28 -2.24 57.38
N ALA A 3 27.27 -2.58 56.56
CA ALA A 3 27.55 -1.97 55.27
C ALA A 3 27.50 -3.12 54.25
N GLY A 4 26.81 -3.09 53.12
CA GLY A 4 26.46 -1.96 52.26
C GLY A 4 27.11 -2.20 50.89
N SER A 5 26.57 -3.15 50.10
CA SER A 5 27.01 -3.39 48.72
C SER A 5 25.90 -2.99 47.74
N GLY A 6 25.94 -1.74 47.30
CA GLY A 6 25.07 -1.23 46.25
C GLY A 6 25.50 -1.74 44.87
N SER A 7 24.62 -2.48 44.20
CA SER A 7 24.77 -2.84 42.79
C SER A 7 24.39 -1.64 41.91
N ASN A 8 25.35 -1.16 41.12
CA ASN A 8 25.22 -0.01 40.22
C ASN A 8 24.37 -0.36 38.96
N PRO A 9 23.21 0.28 38.73
CA PRO A 9 22.28 -0.07 37.64
C PRO A 9 22.84 0.15 36.22
N THR A 10 23.96 0.85 36.08
CA THR A 10 24.61 1.11 34.79
C THR A 10 25.41 -0.09 34.25
N GLN A 11 25.87 -0.99 35.12
CA GLN A 11 26.62 -2.19 34.70
C GLN A 11 25.71 -3.31 34.18
N THR A 12 24.47 -3.40 34.67
CA THR A 12 23.48 -4.39 34.20
C THR A 12 23.00 -4.07 32.78
N ARG A 13 22.89 -2.78 32.42
CA ARG A 13 22.46 -2.33 31.08
C ARG A 13 23.53 -2.56 30.00
N LEU A 14 24.81 -2.50 30.37
CA LEU A 14 25.95 -2.77 29.47
C LEU A 14 26.17 -4.27 29.21
N ARG A 15 25.73 -5.16 30.11
CA ARG A 15 25.80 -6.63 29.92
C ARG A 15 24.77 -7.12 28.91
N LEU A 16 23.53 -6.62 28.97
CA LEU A 16 22.46 -6.96 28.03
C LEU A 16 22.71 -6.46 26.60
N LEU A 17 23.42 -5.34 26.42
CA LEU A 17 23.79 -4.81 25.10
C LEU A 17 24.96 -5.57 24.43
N ARG A 18 25.77 -6.30 25.19
CA ARG A 18 26.85 -7.15 24.65
C ARG A 18 26.36 -8.54 24.23
N GLU A 19 25.26 -9.02 24.82
CA GLU A 19 24.65 -10.31 24.47
C GLU A 19 23.75 -10.20 23.23
N ALA A 20 23.11 -9.04 23.00
CA ALA A 20 22.36 -8.75 21.77
C ALA A 20 23.26 -8.56 20.52
N ARG A 21 24.56 -8.29 20.70
CA ARG A 21 25.54 -8.15 19.60
C ARG A 21 26.20 -9.46 19.15
N ARG A 22 25.82 -10.60 19.73
CA ARG A 22 26.36 -11.92 19.35
C ARG A 22 25.42 -12.77 18.49
N ILE A 23 24.22 -12.27 18.17
CA ILE A 23 23.23 -12.97 17.32
C ILE A 23 23.12 -12.34 15.91
N LEU A 24 23.80 -11.22 15.64
CA LEU A 24 23.87 -10.58 14.33
C LEU A 24 25.28 -10.64 13.75
N SER A 25 25.78 -11.85 13.48
CA SER A 25 27.00 -12.01 12.71
C SER A 25 27.07 -13.39 12.06
N VAL A 26 26.29 -13.62 10.98
CA VAL A 26 26.62 -14.67 10.01
C VAL A 26 26.20 -14.23 8.60
N ASN A 27 27.23 -14.05 7.75
CA ASN A 27 27.25 -14.07 6.29
C ASN A 27 26.67 -12.87 5.51
N ALA A 28 27.50 -11.83 5.41
CA ALA A 28 27.70 -11.15 4.14
C ALA A 28 28.37 -12.12 3.15
N LEU A 29 27.67 -12.50 2.09
CA LEU A 29 28.22 -13.26 0.96
C LEU A 29 28.08 -12.42 -0.31
N ILE A 30 29.23 -11.92 -0.74
CA ILE A 30 29.70 -11.67 -2.11
C ILE A 30 28.64 -11.91 -3.20
N VAL A 31 28.23 -10.83 -3.87
CA VAL A 31 27.51 -10.87 -5.15
C VAL A 31 28.55 -11.09 -6.26
N PRO A 32 28.55 -12.21 -7.00
CA PRO A 32 29.31 -12.29 -8.23
C PRO A 32 28.54 -11.56 -9.33
N SER A 33 29.22 -10.66 -10.04
CA SER A 33 28.78 -10.16 -11.33
C SER A 33 28.66 -11.32 -12.33
N LEU A 34 27.49 -11.51 -12.93
CA LEU A 34 27.28 -12.42 -14.06
C LEU A 34 26.57 -11.72 -15.22
N PRO A 35 26.86 -12.11 -16.47
CA PRO A 35 26.64 -11.29 -17.65
C PRO A 35 25.22 -11.40 -18.20
N PHE A 36 24.79 -10.33 -18.88
CA PHE A 36 23.55 -10.22 -19.65
C PHE A 36 23.54 -11.21 -20.82
N ALA A 37 22.61 -12.18 -20.81
CA ALA A 37 22.01 -12.79 -22.01
C ALA A 37 20.84 -13.75 -21.67
N GLY A 38 19.62 -13.39 -22.06
CA GLY A 38 18.69 -14.36 -22.66
C GLY A 38 17.86 -15.32 -21.80
N GLN A 39 17.73 -15.14 -20.49
CA GLN A 39 16.77 -15.91 -19.67
C GLN A 39 15.86 -14.98 -18.87
N ARG A 40 14.54 -15.26 -18.89
CA ARG A 40 13.55 -14.63 -18.01
C ARG A 40 13.94 -14.93 -16.56
N VAL A 41 14.53 -13.95 -15.89
CA VAL A 41 14.97 -14.07 -14.50
C VAL A 41 13.74 -13.98 -13.62
N HIS A 42 13.13 -15.13 -13.30
CA HIS A 42 12.13 -15.23 -12.24
C HIS A 42 12.83 -15.10 -10.89
N CYS A 43 13.14 -13.88 -10.47
CA CYS A 43 13.67 -13.59 -9.15
C CYS A 43 12.58 -12.99 -8.25
N TYR A 44 11.61 -13.81 -7.85
CA TYR A 44 10.80 -13.53 -6.67
C TYR A 44 11.50 -14.19 -5.47
N HIS A 45 12.41 -13.46 -4.82
CA HIS A 45 12.93 -13.91 -3.53
C HIS A 45 11.84 -13.69 -2.47
N TYR A 46 11.01 -14.72 -2.29
CA TYR A 46 10.03 -14.80 -1.20
C TYR A 46 10.76 -14.99 0.12
N HIS A 47 11.05 -13.89 0.80
CA HIS A 47 11.34 -13.99 2.22
C HIS A 47 10.02 -14.31 2.95
N ARG A 48 9.94 -15.54 3.45
CA ARG A 48 8.89 -16.01 4.37
C ARG A 48 9.13 -15.33 5.74
N TRP A 49 8.72 -14.08 5.88
CA TRP A 49 8.83 -13.36 7.14
C TRP A 49 7.80 -13.90 8.14
N ALA A 50 8.24 -14.20 9.37
CA ALA A 50 7.33 -14.50 10.46
C ALA A 50 6.39 -13.30 10.68
N GLN A 51 5.07 -13.52 10.58
CA GLN A 51 4.06 -12.48 10.73
C GLN A 51 4.04 -11.98 12.19
N VAL A 52 4.81 -10.94 12.49
CA VAL A 52 4.57 -10.16 13.71
C VAL A 52 3.38 -9.25 13.40
N ARG A 53 2.17 -9.66 13.82
CA ARG A 53 0.97 -8.85 13.66
C ARG A 53 1.08 -7.59 14.53
N ARG A 54 1.43 -6.46 13.93
CA ARG A 54 1.04 -5.14 14.45
C ARG A 54 -0.13 -4.66 13.60
N GLU A 55 -1.30 -4.55 14.22
CA GLU A 55 -2.47 -3.99 13.52
C GLU A 55 -2.12 -2.58 13.03
N GLY A 56 -2.51 -2.26 11.79
CA GLY A 56 -2.26 -0.93 11.24
C GLY A 56 -3.04 0.15 11.99
N VAL A 57 -2.50 1.38 11.98
CA VAL A 57 -3.20 2.56 12.52
C VAL A 57 -4.44 2.82 11.66
N PRO A 58 -5.65 2.91 12.24
CA PRO A 58 -6.86 3.17 11.48
C PRO A 58 -6.94 4.61 11.00
N VAL A 59 -7.46 4.79 9.79
CA VAL A 59 -7.99 6.06 9.31
C VAL A 59 -9.50 6.05 9.53
N LEU A 60 -9.98 6.99 10.34
CA LEU A 60 -11.39 7.13 10.65
C LEU A 60 -12.15 7.75 9.47
N LEU A 61 -13.27 7.16 9.10
CA LEU A 61 -14.15 7.67 8.05
C LEU A 61 -15.10 8.74 8.56
N GLY A 62 -15.43 8.69 9.86
CA GLY A 62 -16.45 9.50 10.51
C GLY A 62 -17.60 8.62 11.02
N ASP A 63 -18.54 9.23 11.73
CA ASP A 63 -19.81 8.64 12.18
C ASP A 63 -21.01 9.15 11.37
N ASP A 64 -20.75 9.98 10.35
CA ASP A 64 -21.73 10.67 9.52
C ASP A 64 -21.85 10.09 8.09
N LEU A 65 -21.38 8.85 7.88
CA LEU A 65 -21.54 8.20 6.59
C LEU A 65 -23.02 7.96 6.28
N VAL A 66 -23.42 8.32 5.08
CA VAL A 66 -24.80 8.18 4.60
C VAL A 66 -24.90 7.02 3.63
N GLU A 67 -25.81 6.09 3.88
CA GLU A 67 -26.06 4.95 2.99
C GLU A 67 -26.83 5.39 1.74
N ALA A 68 -26.46 4.87 0.59
CA ALA A 68 -27.14 5.07 -0.68
C ALA A 68 -26.96 3.84 -1.60
N ARG A 69 -27.61 3.85 -2.76
CA ARG A 69 -27.49 2.77 -3.75
C ARG A 69 -26.90 3.28 -5.05
N PHE A 70 -25.97 2.52 -5.63
CA PHE A 70 -25.39 2.87 -6.91
C PHE A 70 -26.42 2.83 -8.04
N ILE A 71 -26.51 3.87 -8.88
CA ILE A 71 -27.32 3.87 -10.10
C ILE A 71 -26.42 3.66 -11.32
N ARG A 72 -25.50 4.60 -11.55
CA ARG A 72 -24.64 4.60 -12.75
C ARG A 72 -23.42 5.49 -12.56
N ARG A 73 -22.35 5.17 -13.30
CA ARG A 73 -21.13 6.00 -13.35
C ARG A 73 -21.21 6.92 -14.56
N VAL A 74 -21.27 8.24 -14.34
CA VAL A 74 -21.36 9.25 -15.41
C VAL A 74 -20.02 9.42 -16.09
N ASN A 75 -18.96 9.53 -15.30
CA ASN A 75 -17.57 9.59 -15.76
C ASN A 75 -16.64 9.11 -14.65
N ARG A 76 -15.32 9.18 -14.86
CA ARG A 76 -14.32 8.71 -13.89
C ARG A 76 -14.45 9.34 -12.49
N PHE A 77 -14.99 10.55 -12.37
CA PHE A 77 -15.06 11.32 -11.12
C PHE A 77 -16.48 11.63 -10.64
N LEU A 78 -17.52 11.14 -11.33
CA LEU A 78 -18.92 11.39 -10.99
C LEU A 78 -19.73 10.10 -11.15
N ALA A 79 -20.42 9.71 -10.08
CA ALA A 79 -21.43 8.67 -10.08
C ALA A 79 -22.78 9.27 -9.67
N MET A 80 -23.86 8.66 -10.14
CA MET A 80 -25.21 8.92 -9.67
C MET A 80 -25.63 7.80 -8.74
N VAL A 81 -26.25 8.17 -7.63
CA VAL A 81 -26.71 7.26 -6.59
C VAL A 81 -28.15 7.59 -6.22
N GLU A 82 -28.86 6.60 -5.72
CA GLU A 82 -30.16 6.78 -5.08
C GLU A 82 -29.91 7.05 -3.60
N LEU A 83 -30.22 8.26 -3.15
CA LEU A 83 -30.13 8.69 -1.78
C LEU A 83 -31.52 9.20 -1.35
N GLU A 84 -32.11 8.57 -0.34
CA GLU A 84 -33.45 8.92 0.17
C GLU A 84 -34.55 8.96 -0.91
N GLY A 85 -34.43 8.10 -1.93
CA GLY A 85 -35.37 8.02 -3.06
C GLY A 85 -35.15 9.06 -4.17
N CYS A 86 -34.10 9.88 -4.07
CA CYS A 86 -33.71 10.87 -5.08
C CYS A 86 -32.38 10.49 -5.75
N GLU A 87 -32.22 10.86 -7.04
CA GLU A 87 -30.94 10.73 -7.75
C GLU A 87 -30.00 11.87 -7.34
N GLU A 88 -28.86 11.55 -6.73
CA GLU A 88 -27.83 12.49 -6.26
C GLU A 88 -26.49 12.24 -6.97
N GLY A 89 -25.78 13.31 -7.31
CA GLY A 89 -24.45 13.24 -7.91
C GLY A 89 -23.33 13.23 -6.87
N VAL A 90 -22.47 12.21 -6.89
CA VAL A 90 -21.39 12.03 -5.91
C VAL A 90 -20.01 11.98 -6.57
N HIS A 91 -19.00 12.52 -5.89
CA HIS A 91 -17.64 12.48 -6.40
C HIS A 91 -17.00 11.12 -6.17
N VAL A 92 -16.33 10.58 -7.19
CA VAL A 92 -15.53 9.37 -7.08
C VAL A 92 -14.05 9.75 -7.11
N ALA A 93 -13.37 9.62 -5.97
CA ALA A 93 -11.94 9.93 -5.82
C ALA A 93 -11.03 8.78 -6.32
N ASN A 94 -11.36 8.19 -7.46
CA ASN A 94 -10.62 7.07 -8.04
C ASN A 94 -10.78 7.05 -9.56
N SER A 95 -9.66 7.16 -10.28
CA SER A 95 -9.65 7.19 -11.75
C SER A 95 -9.78 5.82 -12.42
N GLY A 96 -9.67 4.73 -11.65
CA GLY A 96 -9.84 3.36 -12.13
C GLY A 96 -11.26 3.10 -12.63
N ARG A 97 -11.43 2.00 -13.37
CA ARG A 97 -12.72 1.59 -13.96
C ARG A 97 -13.70 1.07 -12.91
N LEU A 98 -13.22 0.39 -11.86
CA LEU A 98 -14.02 -0.09 -10.72
C LEU A 98 -15.32 -0.81 -11.15
N ARG A 99 -15.26 -1.59 -12.23
CA ARG A 99 -16.47 -2.16 -12.88
C ARG A 99 -17.14 -3.21 -12.00
N GLU A 100 -16.32 -3.96 -11.28
CA GLU A 100 -16.71 -4.98 -10.32
C GLU A 100 -17.37 -4.41 -9.06
N LEU A 101 -17.10 -3.14 -8.73
CA LEU A 101 -17.72 -2.45 -7.59
C LEU A 101 -19.01 -1.72 -8.00
N PHE A 102 -19.07 -1.20 -9.22
CA PHE A 102 -20.16 -0.34 -9.69
C PHE A 102 -21.26 -1.11 -10.42
N LEU A 103 -21.86 -2.07 -9.69
CA LEU A 103 -23.04 -2.79 -10.14
C LEU A 103 -24.31 -2.02 -9.75
N PRO A 104 -25.31 -1.86 -10.65
CA PRO A 104 -26.57 -1.22 -10.31
C PRO A 104 -27.21 -1.81 -9.05
N GLY A 105 -27.64 -0.94 -8.13
CA GLY A 105 -28.24 -1.30 -6.85
C GLY A 105 -27.25 -1.64 -5.73
N ALA A 106 -25.94 -1.67 -6.01
CA ALA A 106 -24.92 -1.95 -5.00
C ALA A 106 -25.03 -0.99 -3.81
N PRO A 107 -25.06 -1.50 -2.56
CA PRO A 107 -24.98 -0.66 -1.37
C PRO A 107 -23.66 0.12 -1.34
N LEU A 108 -23.73 1.38 -0.94
CA LEU A 108 -22.56 2.24 -0.81
C LEU A 108 -22.74 3.26 0.32
N TRP A 109 -21.62 3.83 0.76
CA TRP A 109 -21.59 4.85 1.81
C TRP A 109 -20.91 6.11 1.30
N LEU A 110 -21.55 7.23 1.62
CA LEU A 110 -21.20 8.57 1.20
C LEU A 110 -20.65 9.36 2.37
N LYS A 111 -19.55 10.06 2.16
CA LYS A 111 -18.99 11.01 3.12
C LYS A 111 -19.44 12.43 2.78
N PRO A 112 -20.06 13.17 3.71
CA PRO A 112 -20.35 14.59 3.52
C PRO A 112 -19.08 15.38 3.20
N ALA A 113 -19.12 16.19 2.14
CA ALA A 113 -17.95 16.93 1.66
C ALA A 113 -18.31 18.30 1.03
N ALA A 114 -19.51 18.80 1.31
CA ALA A 114 -20.01 20.08 0.83
C ALA A 114 -19.14 21.25 1.30
N ARG A 115 -18.75 22.13 0.37
CA ARG A 115 -18.00 23.37 0.63
C ARG A 115 -18.13 24.33 -0.56
N PRO A 116 -17.91 25.65 -0.38
CA PRO A 116 -18.00 26.62 -1.46
C PRO A 116 -17.19 26.22 -2.70
N GLY A 117 -17.80 26.28 -3.89
CA GLY A 117 -17.19 25.93 -5.17
C GLY A 117 -17.18 24.44 -5.54
N ARG A 118 -17.57 23.54 -4.63
CA ARG A 118 -17.73 22.11 -4.96
C ARG A 118 -19.09 21.85 -5.61
N LYS A 119 -19.11 21.00 -6.64
CA LYS A 119 -20.33 20.66 -7.40
C LYS A 119 -21.18 19.55 -6.79
N THR A 120 -20.57 18.67 -6.02
CA THR A 120 -21.23 17.55 -5.36
C THR A 120 -21.28 17.79 -3.86
N SER A 121 -22.27 17.21 -3.16
CA SER A 121 -22.40 17.29 -1.71
C SER A 121 -21.60 16.19 -0.99
N TYR A 122 -21.32 15.09 -1.69
CA TYR A 122 -20.72 13.88 -1.11
C TYR A 122 -19.49 13.37 -1.89
N ASP A 123 -18.55 12.76 -1.17
CA ASP A 123 -17.54 11.84 -1.73
C ASP A 123 -18.06 10.41 -1.55
N LEU A 124 -17.88 9.55 -2.55
CA LEU A 124 -18.06 8.11 -2.39
C LEU A 124 -16.92 7.56 -1.50
N ALA A 125 -17.28 7.00 -0.34
CA ALA A 125 -16.31 6.45 0.60
C ALA A 125 -16.16 4.94 0.44
N LEU A 126 -17.27 4.21 0.59
CA LEU A 126 -17.29 2.75 0.57
C LEU A 126 -18.30 2.23 -0.45
N VAL A 127 -18.04 1.05 -0.99
CA VAL A 127 -18.99 0.27 -1.79
C VAL A 127 -18.98 -1.16 -1.29
N GLU A 128 -20.15 -1.79 -1.19
CA GLU A 128 -20.25 -3.22 -0.95
C GLU A 128 -20.25 -3.99 -2.27
N ALA A 129 -19.33 -4.95 -2.40
CA ALA A 129 -19.26 -5.85 -3.54
C ALA A 129 -19.19 -7.30 -3.03
N ALA A 130 -20.17 -8.11 -3.43
CA ALA A 130 -20.29 -9.52 -3.01
C ALA A 130 -20.23 -9.71 -1.46
N GLY A 131 -20.88 -8.83 -0.70
CA GLY A 131 -20.89 -8.87 0.77
C GLY A 131 -19.60 -8.39 1.44
N ILE A 132 -18.66 -7.82 0.67
CA ILE A 132 -17.39 -7.27 1.17
C ILE A 132 -17.41 -5.74 1.02
N LEU A 133 -17.10 -5.03 2.10
CA LEU A 133 -16.86 -3.59 2.04
C LEU A 133 -15.51 -3.29 1.38
N VAL A 134 -15.54 -2.37 0.42
CA VAL A 134 -14.39 -1.89 -0.31
C VAL A 134 -14.28 -0.37 -0.13
N SER A 135 -13.12 0.13 0.27
CA SER A 135 -12.86 1.57 0.19
C SER A 135 -12.64 1.98 -1.27
N ALA A 136 -13.49 2.87 -1.75
CA ALA A 136 -13.46 3.37 -3.12
C ALA A 136 -12.55 4.59 -3.29
N ASP A 137 -12.03 5.15 -2.20
CA ASP A 137 -11.18 6.34 -2.21
C ASP A 137 -9.71 5.97 -2.49
N ALA A 138 -9.21 6.34 -3.67
CA ALA A 138 -7.81 6.04 -4.05
C ALA A 138 -6.79 6.93 -3.32
N ARG A 139 -7.21 7.94 -2.55
CA ARG A 139 -6.34 8.81 -1.74
C ARG A 139 -6.00 8.17 -0.39
N LEU A 140 -6.89 7.32 0.12
CA LEU A 140 -6.79 6.72 1.45
C LEU A 140 -5.53 5.87 1.68
N PRO A 141 -5.06 5.06 0.70
CA PRO A 141 -3.82 4.30 0.82
C PRO A 141 -2.60 5.12 1.27
N ASN A 142 -2.44 6.34 0.77
CA ASN A 142 -1.30 7.19 1.12
C ASN A 142 -1.29 7.53 2.61
N ALA A 143 -2.48 7.83 3.17
CA ALA A 143 -2.62 8.06 4.61
C ALA A 143 -2.34 6.77 5.40
N LEU A 144 -2.95 5.65 5.02
CA LEU A 144 -2.75 4.35 5.67
C LEU A 144 -1.29 3.94 5.76
N VAL A 145 -0.55 4.08 4.67
CA VAL A 145 0.89 3.73 4.63
C VAL A 145 1.70 4.72 5.46
N ALA A 146 1.41 6.01 5.41
CA ALA A 146 2.12 7.01 6.20
C ALA A 146 1.93 6.80 7.71
N GLU A 147 0.70 6.61 8.18
CA GLU A 147 0.42 6.37 9.61
C GLU A 147 1.05 5.05 10.09
N ALA A 148 1.00 4.00 9.27
CA ALA A 148 1.64 2.72 9.60
C ALA A 148 3.18 2.81 9.59
N ALA A 149 3.77 3.62 8.71
CA ALA A 149 5.21 3.87 8.69
C ALA A 149 5.64 4.65 9.95
N ASP A 150 4.91 5.72 10.31
CA ASP A 150 5.18 6.54 11.49
C ASP A 150 5.12 5.70 12.79
N ALA A 151 4.13 4.81 12.88
CA ALA A 151 3.98 3.88 14.00
C ALA A 151 5.00 2.72 14.00
N GLY A 152 5.87 2.60 12.99
CA GLY A 152 6.80 1.48 12.84
C GLY A 152 6.09 0.13 12.72
N ALA A 153 4.90 0.12 12.10
CA ALA A 153 4.04 -1.05 11.90
C ALA A 153 4.26 -1.74 10.54
N LEU A 154 5.07 -1.16 9.65
CA LEU A 154 5.39 -1.73 8.34
C LEU A 154 6.70 -2.53 8.37
N ASP A 155 6.57 -3.86 8.43
CA ASP A 155 7.69 -4.79 8.37
C ASP A 155 8.53 -4.58 7.09
N GLY A 156 9.83 -4.35 7.26
CA GLY A 156 10.80 -4.11 6.17
C GLY A 156 11.01 -2.63 5.85
N ILE A 157 10.05 -1.75 6.11
CA ILE A 157 10.21 -0.31 5.95
C ILE A 157 10.93 0.29 7.17
N GLY A 158 10.60 -0.17 8.37
CA GLY A 158 11.15 0.34 9.63
C GLY A 158 10.47 1.65 10.07
N ALA A 159 10.85 2.14 11.26
CA ALA A 159 10.33 3.40 11.78
C ALA A 159 11.23 4.57 11.32
N PRO A 160 10.71 5.51 10.51
CA PRO A 160 11.50 6.64 10.04
C PRO A 160 11.62 7.72 11.12
N SER A 161 12.66 8.56 11.01
CA SER A 161 12.81 9.76 11.83
C SER A 161 11.94 10.93 11.35
N ALA A 162 11.55 10.93 10.07
CA ALA A 162 10.64 11.91 9.49
C ALA A 162 9.93 11.34 8.25
N ILE A 163 8.74 11.87 7.97
CA ILE A 163 7.93 11.55 6.79
C ILE A 163 7.63 12.82 6.02
N VAL A 164 8.06 12.89 4.77
CA VAL A 164 7.70 13.97 3.83
C VAL A 164 6.72 13.41 2.81
N ARG A 165 5.49 13.93 2.80
CA ARG A 165 4.48 13.58 1.80
C ARG A 165 4.77 14.27 0.48
N GLU A 166 4.40 13.62 -0.61
CA GLU A 166 4.37 14.22 -1.95
C GLU A 166 5.74 14.75 -2.41
N SER A 167 6.79 13.95 -2.20
CA SER A 167 8.19 14.31 -2.40
C SER A 167 8.65 14.07 -3.84
N THR A 168 9.36 15.03 -4.43
CA THR A 168 9.87 14.94 -5.80
C THR A 168 11.25 14.30 -5.85
N PHE A 169 11.43 13.33 -6.73
CA PHE A 169 12.74 12.79 -7.11
C PHE A 169 12.79 12.54 -8.62
N GLY A 170 13.84 13.03 -9.28
CA GLY A 170 13.92 13.01 -10.73
C GLY A 170 12.69 13.69 -11.37
N GLU A 171 12.02 12.97 -12.25
CA GLU A 171 10.81 13.46 -12.94
C GLU A 171 9.48 12.99 -12.32
N SER A 172 9.53 12.37 -11.14
CA SER A 172 8.35 11.82 -10.47
C SER A 172 8.14 12.47 -9.12
N ARG A 173 6.87 12.55 -8.72
CA ARG A 173 6.46 12.93 -7.37
C ARG A 173 5.91 11.67 -6.70
N PHE A 174 6.63 11.20 -5.68
CA PHE A 174 6.29 10.03 -4.90
C PHE A 174 5.40 10.41 -3.72
N ASP A 175 4.54 9.48 -3.30
CA ASP A 175 3.58 9.72 -2.23
C ASP A 175 4.26 10.02 -0.90
N LEU A 176 5.38 9.33 -0.61
CA LEU A 176 6.16 9.52 0.62
C LEU A 176 7.67 9.49 0.35
N MET A 177 8.41 10.25 1.14
CA MET A 177 9.83 10.09 1.38
C MET A 177 10.03 9.92 2.88
N LEU A 178 10.66 8.82 3.25
CA LEU A 178 10.94 8.45 4.64
C LEU A 178 12.41 8.71 4.93
N GLU A 179 12.69 9.47 5.98
CA GLU A 179 14.05 9.67 6.46
C GLU A 179 14.41 8.59 7.46
N HIS A 180 15.54 7.92 7.22
CA HIS A 180 16.15 6.96 8.14
C HIS A 180 17.55 7.48 8.51
N GLU A 181 18.13 6.95 9.60
CA GLU A 181 19.49 7.31 10.03
C GLU A 181 20.53 7.17 8.90
N ASN A 182 20.35 6.18 8.02
CA ASN A 182 21.28 5.83 6.95
C ASN A 182 20.85 6.31 5.56
N GLY A 183 19.86 7.21 5.46
CA GLY A 183 19.46 7.82 4.19
C GLY A 183 17.96 7.88 3.95
N ARG A 184 17.59 8.24 2.72
CA ARG A 184 16.20 8.41 2.31
C ARG A 184 15.63 7.15 1.69
N GLN A 185 14.34 6.92 1.90
CA GLN A 185 13.55 5.91 1.22
C GLN A 185 12.37 6.57 0.50
N TYR A 186 12.32 6.46 -0.83
CA TYR A 186 11.18 6.95 -1.60
C TYR A 186 10.12 5.85 -1.73
N VAL A 187 8.87 6.18 -1.44
CA VAL A 187 7.77 5.21 -1.43
C VAL A 187 6.65 5.69 -2.32
N GLU A 188 6.28 4.85 -3.28
CA GLU A 188 5.08 5.00 -4.09
C GLU A 188 3.99 4.06 -3.55
N VAL A 189 2.78 4.57 -3.38
CA VAL A 189 1.63 3.82 -2.90
C VAL A 189 0.63 3.63 -4.05
N LYS A 190 0.12 2.42 -4.20
CA LYS A 190 -0.84 2.04 -5.24
C LYS A 190 -2.15 1.59 -4.61
N SER A 191 -3.24 2.24 -5.01
CA SER A 191 -4.59 1.82 -4.67
C SER A 191 -5.01 0.61 -5.49
N VAL A 192 -5.41 -0.46 -4.82
CA VAL A 192 -5.89 -1.71 -5.43
C VAL A 192 -7.30 -2.00 -4.91
N THR A 193 -8.21 -2.34 -5.83
CA THR A 193 -9.63 -2.59 -5.53
C THR A 193 -10.16 -3.81 -6.26
N LEU A 194 -9.60 -4.09 -7.45
CA LEU A 194 -9.82 -5.32 -8.19
C LEU A 194 -9.24 -6.52 -7.41
N VAL A 195 -10.11 -7.49 -7.12
CA VAL A 195 -9.76 -8.77 -6.53
C VAL A 195 -10.46 -9.87 -7.31
N GLU A 196 -9.70 -10.84 -7.79
CA GLU A 196 -10.21 -12.03 -8.49
C GLU A 196 -9.62 -13.27 -7.82
N ASN A 197 -10.47 -14.26 -7.47
CA ASN A 197 -10.05 -15.51 -6.82
C ASN A 197 -9.17 -15.29 -5.56
N GLY A 198 -9.44 -14.23 -4.79
CA GLY A 198 -8.67 -13.87 -3.60
C GLY A 198 -7.31 -13.22 -3.90
N VAL A 199 -7.04 -12.81 -5.15
CA VAL A 199 -5.81 -12.13 -5.58
C VAL A 199 -6.12 -10.67 -5.90
N GLY A 200 -5.48 -9.73 -5.21
CA GLY A 200 -5.53 -8.32 -5.58
C GLY A 200 -4.74 -8.05 -6.85
N LEU A 201 -5.33 -7.33 -7.80
CA LEU A 201 -4.76 -7.12 -9.14
C LEU A 201 -4.54 -5.64 -9.43
N PHE A 202 -3.32 -5.29 -9.86
CA PHE A 202 -3.01 -3.93 -10.28
C PHE A 202 -2.19 -3.88 -11.57
N PRO A 203 -2.54 -3.00 -12.52
CA PRO A 203 -3.68 -2.08 -12.48
C PRO A 203 -4.99 -2.74 -12.93
N ASP A 204 -6.11 -2.05 -12.79
CA ASP A 204 -7.40 -2.46 -13.38
C ASP A 204 -7.55 -2.04 -14.85
N SER A 205 -6.62 -1.19 -15.34
CA SER A 205 -6.57 -0.66 -16.69
C SER A 205 -5.15 -0.12 -17.00
N PRO A 206 -4.74 -0.05 -18.29
CA PRO A 206 -3.40 0.43 -18.65
C PRO A 206 -3.07 1.80 -18.05
N THR A 207 -1.84 1.95 -17.52
CA THR A 207 -1.37 3.18 -16.89
C THR A 207 0.08 3.53 -17.24
N LEU A 208 0.24 4.55 -18.08
CA LEU A 208 1.56 5.08 -18.44
C LEU A 208 2.34 5.63 -17.22
N ARG A 209 1.62 6.14 -16.21
CA ARG A 209 2.24 6.72 -15.01
C ARG A 209 2.86 5.65 -14.12
N GLY A 210 2.30 4.44 -14.08
CA GLY A 210 2.78 3.36 -13.22
C GLY A 210 4.20 2.92 -13.58
N ALA A 211 4.43 2.58 -14.85
CA ALA A 211 5.76 2.19 -15.33
C ALA A 211 6.80 3.32 -15.17
N LYS A 212 6.41 4.58 -15.43
CA LYS A 212 7.29 5.75 -15.21
C LYS A 212 7.77 5.81 -13.75
N HIS A 213 6.86 5.70 -12.79
CA HIS A 213 7.23 5.77 -11.37
C HIS A 213 8.15 4.63 -10.95
N LEU A 214 7.93 3.40 -11.44
CA LEU A 214 8.80 2.24 -11.16
C LEU A 214 10.23 2.45 -11.71
N ASN A 215 10.35 3.04 -12.91
CA ASN A 215 11.64 3.41 -13.47
C ASN A 215 12.33 4.50 -12.62
N THR A 216 11.58 5.50 -12.14
CA THR A 216 12.14 6.53 -11.25
C THR A 216 12.55 5.96 -9.87
N LEU A 217 11.83 4.97 -9.33
CA LEU A 217 12.26 4.26 -8.11
C LEU A 217 13.58 3.51 -8.33
N THR A 218 13.76 2.91 -9.51
CA THR A 218 15.02 2.27 -9.90
C THR A 218 16.17 3.30 -9.94
N GLN A 219 15.92 4.50 -10.46
CA GLN A 219 16.90 5.59 -10.43
C GLN A 219 17.23 6.03 -9.00
N ALA A 220 16.27 6.00 -8.08
CA ALA A 220 16.51 6.30 -6.67
C ALA A 220 17.47 5.27 -6.04
N ILE A 221 17.29 3.98 -6.34
CA ILE A 221 18.25 2.93 -5.94
C ILE A 221 19.65 3.21 -6.49
N GLN A 222 19.76 3.54 -7.78
CA GLN A 222 21.05 3.86 -8.42
C GLN A 222 21.73 5.09 -7.82
N ALA A 223 20.95 6.05 -7.30
CA ALA A 223 21.45 7.22 -6.58
C ALA A 223 21.84 6.93 -5.11
N GLY A 224 21.76 5.67 -4.66
CA GLY A 224 22.11 5.26 -3.31
C GLY A 224 21.00 5.46 -2.27
N HIS A 225 19.76 5.68 -2.70
CA HIS A 225 18.60 5.72 -1.81
C HIS A 225 17.93 4.36 -1.71
N ARG A 226 17.09 4.16 -0.69
CA ARG A 226 16.12 3.06 -0.70
C ARG A 226 14.90 3.48 -1.52
N ALA A 227 14.17 2.50 -2.04
CA ALA A 227 12.95 2.73 -2.78
C ALA A 227 11.97 1.60 -2.54
N ALA A 228 10.69 1.93 -2.41
CA ALA A 228 9.63 0.94 -2.25
C ALA A 228 8.38 1.29 -3.06
N VAL A 229 7.66 0.25 -3.47
CA VAL A 229 6.27 0.35 -3.93
C VAL A 229 5.37 -0.44 -2.98
N VAL A 230 4.26 0.16 -2.56
CA VAL A 230 3.29 -0.43 -1.62
C VAL A 230 1.92 -0.51 -2.29
N PHE A 231 1.44 -1.72 -2.51
CA PHE A 231 0.10 -1.99 -3.03
C PHE A 231 -0.88 -2.18 -1.88
N VAL A 232 -1.91 -1.34 -1.81
CA VAL A 232 -2.93 -1.40 -0.76
C VAL A 232 -4.23 -1.89 -1.38
N VAL A 233 -4.57 -3.15 -1.11
CA VAL A 233 -5.82 -3.78 -1.49
C VAL A 233 -6.89 -3.35 -0.49
N GLN A 234 -7.75 -2.43 -0.90
CA GLN A 234 -8.69 -1.71 -0.04
C GLN A 234 -9.95 -2.52 0.34
N ARG A 235 -9.77 -3.82 0.59
CA ARG A 235 -10.79 -4.81 0.97
C ARG A 235 -10.14 -6.01 1.65
N ALA A 236 -10.90 -6.78 2.42
CA ALA A 236 -10.35 -7.76 3.36
C ALA A 236 -10.07 -9.15 2.75
N ASP A 237 -10.73 -9.49 1.65
CA ASP A 237 -10.79 -10.82 1.03
C ASP A 237 -9.59 -11.15 0.12
N ALA A 238 -8.66 -10.22 -0.08
CA ALA A 238 -7.41 -10.52 -0.74
C ALA A 238 -6.45 -11.32 0.18
N THR A 239 -5.93 -12.41 -0.36
CA THR A 239 -4.95 -13.31 0.27
C THR A 239 -3.57 -13.27 -0.37
N SER A 240 -3.49 -12.72 -1.59
CA SER A 240 -2.25 -12.47 -2.33
C SER A 240 -2.43 -11.25 -3.24
N PHE A 241 -1.35 -10.83 -3.89
CA PHE A 241 -1.36 -9.74 -4.87
C PHE A 241 -0.56 -10.13 -6.10
N ALA A 242 -0.99 -9.71 -7.30
CA ALA A 242 -0.22 -9.85 -8.52
C ALA A 242 -0.33 -8.59 -9.39
N ALA A 243 0.71 -8.33 -10.20
CA ALA A 243 0.58 -7.37 -11.28
C ALA A 243 -0.35 -7.95 -12.35
N ASN A 244 -1.33 -7.17 -12.81
CA ASN A 244 -2.30 -7.58 -13.81
C ASN A 244 -1.69 -7.51 -15.22
N GLU A 245 -0.94 -8.54 -15.59
CA GLU A 245 -0.22 -8.60 -16.87
C GLU A 245 -1.14 -8.40 -18.10
N PRO A 246 -2.32 -9.04 -18.20
CA PRO A 246 -3.23 -8.81 -19.32
C PRO A 246 -3.72 -7.36 -19.42
N ALA A 247 -3.86 -6.66 -18.29
CA ALA A 247 -4.28 -5.27 -18.28
C ALA A 247 -3.14 -4.30 -18.65
N ASP A 248 -1.92 -4.55 -18.18
CA ASP A 248 -0.76 -3.71 -18.47
C ASP A 248 0.57 -4.51 -18.43
N PRO A 249 0.98 -5.11 -19.55
CA PRO A 249 2.24 -5.87 -19.62
C PRO A 249 3.47 -5.01 -19.33
N ALA A 250 3.44 -3.73 -19.73
CA ALA A 250 4.57 -2.82 -19.55
C ALA A 250 4.78 -2.47 -18.08
N LEU A 251 3.71 -2.33 -17.31
CA LEU A 251 3.78 -2.13 -15.87
C LEU A 251 4.32 -3.38 -15.15
N ALA A 252 3.82 -4.56 -15.51
CA ALA A 252 4.28 -5.80 -14.90
C ALA A 252 5.77 -6.04 -15.14
N GLU A 253 6.24 -5.81 -16.38
CA GLU A 253 7.65 -5.90 -16.72
C GLU A 253 8.49 -4.83 -15.97
N ALA A 254 8.00 -3.59 -15.87
CA ALA A 254 8.65 -2.54 -15.09
C ALA A 254 8.75 -2.88 -13.60
N LEU A 255 7.72 -3.52 -13.03
CA LEU A 255 7.74 -3.96 -11.63
C LEU A 255 8.79 -5.05 -11.41
N SER A 256 8.83 -6.05 -12.30
CA SER A 256 9.84 -7.10 -12.24
C SER A 256 11.27 -6.54 -12.32
N ARG A 257 11.51 -5.59 -13.24
CA ARG A 257 12.83 -4.94 -13.36
C ARG A 257 13.18 -4.10 -12.14
N ALA A 258 12.22 -3.36 -11.60
CA ALA A 258 12.43 -2.54 -10.41
C ALA A 258 12.80 -3.40 -9.20
N ILE A 259 12.08 -4.51 -8.98
CA ILE A 259 12.39 -5.47 -7.90
C ILE A 259 13.79 -6.06 -8.10
N ALA A 260 14.13 -6.50 -9.32
CA ALA A 260 15.46 -7.03 -9.63
C ALA A 260 16.59 -6.00 -9.41
N ALA A 261 16.30 -4.71 -9.55
CA ALA A 261 17.24 -3.62 -9.29
C ALA A 261 17.33 -3.23 -7.81
N GLY A 262 16.51 -3.81 -6.92
CA GLY A 262 16.53 -3.55 -5.48
C GLY A 262 15.40 -2.67 -4.95
N VAL A 263 14.40 -2.32 -5.77
CA VAL A 263 13.17 -1.67 -5.28
C VAL A 263 12.38 -2.69 -4.46
N GLU A 264 12.05 -2.32 -3.23
CA GLU A 264 11.28 -3.17 -2.33
C GLU A 264 9.79 -3.15 -2.74
N ALA A 265 9.13 -4.30 -2.73
CA ALA A 265 7.71 -4.39 -3.05
C ALA A 265 6.91 -4.97 -1.88
N TYR A 266 5.82 -4.28 -1.53
CA TYR A 266 4.93 -4.67 -0.45
C TYR A 266 3.49 -4.68 -0.93
N ALA A 267 2.69 -5.61 -0.43
CA ALA A 267 1.25 -5.62 -0.63
C ALA A 267 0.55 -5.85 0.71
N TYR A 268 -0.56 -5.16 0.94
CA TYR A 268 -1.38 -5.29 2.15
C TYR A 268 -2.85 -5.32 1.77
N ASN A 269 -3.66 -6.14 2.45
CA ASN A 269 -5.11 -5.96 2.44
C ASN A 269 -5.53 -4.96 3.54
N CYS A 270 -6.80 -4.56 3.51
CA CYS A 270 -7.38 -3.69 4.53
C CYS A 270 -8.53 -4.36 5.25
N ARG A 271 -8.67 -4.09 6.55
CA ARG A 271 -9.97 -4.21 7.22
C ARG A 271 -10.74 -2.93 6.95
N VAL A 272 -11.97 -3.08 6.47
CA VAL A 272 -12.86 -1.97 6.09
C VAL A 272 -14.15 -2.10 6.90
N THR A 273 -14.54 -1.02 7.54
CA THR A 273 -15.79 -0.88 8.27
C THR A 273 -16.40 0.49 7.94
N PRO A 274 -17.70 0.72 8.23
CA PRO A 274 -18.28 2.05 8.06
C PRO A 274 -17.59 3.15 8.89
N SER A 275 -16.95 2.80 10.01
CA SER A 275 -16.27 3.77 10.89
C SER A 275 -14.80 4.02 10.53
N GLU A 276 -14.11 3.03 9.97
CA GLU A 276 -12.66 3.09 9.76
C GLU A 276 -12.16 2.13 8.68
N VAL A 277 -10.97 2.46 8.16
CA VAL A 277 -10.15 1.57 7.34
C VAL A 277 -8.77 1.46 7.97
N ARG A 278 -8.21 0.24 8.01
CA ARG A 278 -6.83 0.01 8.48
C ARG A 278 -6.13 -1.04 7.64
N LEU A 279 -4.80 -0.93 7.51
CA LEU A 279 -3.98 -2.01 6.98
C LEU A 279 -4.11 -3.24 7.90
N ASP A 280 -4.22 -4.42 7.31
CA ASP A 280 -4.42 -5.67 8.03
C ASP A 280 -3.20 -6.60 7.86
N ARG A 281 -3.19 -7.45 6.84
CA ARG A 281 -2.15 -8.45 6.62
C ARG A 281 -1.27 -8.07 5.44
N ARG A 282 0.04 -8.28 5.60
CA ARG A 282 0.97 -8.34 4.48
C ARG A 282 0.61 -9.53 3.59
N LEU A 283 0.45 -9.26 2.30
CA LEU A 283 0.11 -10.25 1.28
C LEU A 283 1.39 -10.73 0.57
N PRO A 284 1.49 -12.02 0.20
CA PRO A 284 2.47 -12.47 -0.75
C PRO A 284 2.20 -11.84 -2.13
N ILE A 285 3.26 -11.36 -2.78
CA ILE A 285 3.22 -10.90 -4.17
C ILE A 285 3.53 -12.09 -5.07
N ILE A 286 2.60 -12.54 -5.90
CA ILE A 286 2.73 -13.74 -6.75
C ILE A 286 2.86 -13.40 -8.25
N PRO A 287 3.48 -14.29 -9.07
CA PRO A 287 3.42 -14.16 -10.52
C PRO A 287 1.97 -14.26 -11.00
N PHE A 288 1.64 -13.55 -12.09
CA PHE A 288 0.27 -13.55 -12.61
C PHE A 288 -0.17 -14.95 -13.06
N GLU A 289 0.74 -15.73 -13.64
CA GLU A 289 0.49 -17.11 -14.06
C GLU A 289 0.20 -18.09 -12.91
N SER A 290 0.41 -17.68 -11.66
CA SER A 290 0.13 -18.48 -10.46
C SER A 290 -1.27 -18.23 -9.89
N ILE A 291 -2.08 -17.37 -10.51
CA ILE A 291 -3.45 -17.10 -10.08
C ILE A 291 -4.31 -18.35 -10.35
N PRO A 292 -5.06 -18.85 -9.36
CA PRO A 292 -6.00 -19.94 -9.57
C PRO A 292 -7.04 -19.57 -10.64
N GLY A 293 -7.25 -20.46 -11.61
CA GLY A 293 -8.29 -20.33 -12.64
C GLY A 293 -9.68 -20.68 -12.15
#